data_AF-A0A0Q9NHK3-F1
#
_entry.id   AF-A0A0Q9NHK3-F1
#
_cell.length_a   1.000
_cell.length_b   1.000
_cell.length_c   1.000
_cell.angle_alpha   90.00
_cell.angle_beta   90.00
_cell.angle_gamma   90.00
#
_symmetry.space_group_name_H-M   'P 1'
#
loop_
_entity.id
_entity.type
_entity.pdbx_description
1 polymer ?
#
loop_
_entity_poly.entity_id
_entity_poly.type
_entity_poly.pdbx_seq_one_letter_code
_entity_poly.pdbx_strand_id
1 'polypeptide(L)'
;MDWEADMTQDTEQEMGPGGRGRGRKALPVDPLGHVHPVYGMDAGEEDIIDAEIVDEPDTQAGHDTSRGQRERLRDRARGFFGATTRERTEERERQRARDQERAAADDDGLDDRERLLKLRAETRLAGEAYMQTLRDSKLLVPGFNDGERTKEFDAMHAVYMQMMMQGCLRPLTRGVNPNSVIQAAGMMMAMRMLAPDFRKEMDSYLQPFKDKVQDRIDAKTRHIGERAERQAALVGDLFGGAPEAQEASGDDGDDGGKQSGKSGGRWGTSRDDFLSRRWRTRLEDLERRERGNRELFTPESAAMTEVALMENAFWKMRDPEQDAKQINASYKALRKRLRQQMEDDGLDRAEVVKRARTIIGERMESEPELRLMFNGVAHGRIVKAPPHEARLAGTDRVREVWTGEFDDHLGRRIPDEGMFTLRLPMEPDEHQVQLAETMKAAMLDGVQRGDGQALGGSVMGYMIGFAAKKQGLDTRGLPEDLQQRLDQSESMLASMEIDGLSDEEQQRVYSNAYVDAIEELNKEDPDFEHELKLALGEDWQDTMRAAVDDPATFLAAQRTRPQPFRQGPGPSARPGPEGQWSRDRGAEDYQPA
;
A
#
# COMPACT_ATOMS: atom_id res chain seq x y z
N MET A 1 28.93 -5.62 -73.46
CA MET A 1 27.46 -5.73 -73.31
C MET A 1 27.16 -5.21 -71.91
N ASP A 2 27.12 -3.89 -71.67
CA ASP A 2 26.45 -2.79 -72.40
C ASP A 2 24.93 -3.06 -72.40
N TRP A 3 24.01 -2.20 -71.96
CA TRP A 3 23.99 -0.72 -71.73
C TRP A 3 23.28 -0.43 -70.37
N GLU A 4 23.40 0.68 -69.62
CA GLU A 4 23.69 2.12 -69.83
C GLU A 4 22.45 3.02 -70.16
N ALA A 5 22.32 4.11 -69.37
CA ALA A 5 21.37 5.28 -69.37
C ALA A 5 20.78 5.47 -67.95
N ASP A 6 21.13 6.43 -67.08
CA ASP A 6 21.69 7.80 -67.15
C ASP A 6 20.72 8.93 -67.56
N MET A 7 20.54 9.88 -66.63
CA MET A 7 20.32 11.32 -66.88
C MET A 7 20.53 12.14 -65.58
N THR A 8 21.76 12.66 -65.44
CA THR A 8 22.18 14.01 -64.97
C THR A 8 21.07 15.09 -64.81
N GLN A 9 21.12 16.13 -63.95
CA GLN A 9 22.16 17.10 -63.51
C GLN A 9 21.71 17.69 -62.14
N ASP A 10 22.50 18.11 -61.14
CA ASP A 10 23.80 18.80 -60.99
C ASP A 10 23.87 20.31 -61.30
N THR A 11 23.87 21.13 -60.23
CA THR A 11 24.73 22.32 -59.96
C THR A 11 24.38 22.83 -58.54
N GLU A 12 25.26 22.91 -57.52
CA GLU A 12 26.53 23.68 -57.38
C GLU A 12 26.36 25.19 -57.67
N GLN A 13 27.00 26.19 -57.04
CA GLN A 13 28.07 26.36 -56.00
C GLN A 13 27.97 27.86 -55.56
N GLU A 14 28.53 28.44 -54.50
CA GLU A 14 29.13 28.01 -53.21
C GLU A 14 29.32 29.30 -52.32
N MET A 15 29.69 29.16 -51.03
CA MET A 15 30.29 30.20 -50.15
C MET A 15 29.49 31.52 -49.89
N GLY A 16 29.68 32.28 -48.81
CA GLY A 16 30.70 32.32 -47.75
C GLY A 16 30.52 33.60 -46.90
N PRO A 17 31.35 33.85 -45.86
CA PRO A 17 30.84 34.49 -44.64
C PRO A 17 31.35 35.90 -44.30
N GLY A 18 30.61 36.59 -43.43
CA GLY A 18 31.16 37.51 -42.42
C GLY A 18 30.83 39.01 -42.55
N GLY A 19 30.67 39.69 -41.40
CA GLY A 19 30.59 41.16 -41.36
C GLY A 19 29.91 41.75 -40.11
N ARG A 20 30.69 42.22 -39.13
CA ARG A 20 30.21 43.09 -38.04
C ARG A 20 30.26 44.57 -38.48
N GLY A 21 29.29 45.40 -38.08
CA GLY A 21 29.35 46.85 -38.30
C GLY A 21 28.46 47.65 -37.34
N ARG A 22 28.99 48.74 -36.76
CA ARG A 22 28.29 49.64 -35.82
C ARG A 22 28.00 51.00 -36.47
N GLY A 23 26.85 51.64 -36.14
CA GLY A 23 26.88 53.03 -35.68
C GLY A 23 26.02 54.13 -36.34
N ARG A 24 25.00 54.57 -35.57
CA ARG A 24 24.76 55.97 -35.08
C ARG A 24 24.19 57.10 -35.98
N LYS A 25 23.27 57.87 -35.31
CA LYS A 25 22.78 59.27 -35.51
C LYS A 25 21.67 59.47 -36.57
N ALA A 26 20.70 60.39 -36.42
CA ALA A 26 20.51 61.50 -35.46
C ALA A 26 19.03 61.75 -35.02
N LEU A 27 18.83 62.62 -34.02
CA LEU A 27 17.55 63.16 -33.49
C LEU A 27 17.11 64.45 -34.23
N PRO A 28 15.88 64.98 -34.03
CA PRO A 28 15.56 65.93 -32.92
C PRO A 28 14.27 65.56 -32.14
N VAL A 29 14.18 65.68 -30.80
CA VAL A 29 14.03 66.88 -29.92
C VAL A 29 12.67 67.59 -30.13
N ASP A 30 11.60 67.36 -29.31
CA ASP A 30 11.27 67.91 -27.94
C ASP A 30 10.80 69.39 -27.98
N PRO A 31 10.04 70.02 -27.02
CA PRO A 31 9.76 69.61 -25.63
C PRO A 31 8.37 69.96 -24.98
N LEU A 32 8.28 69.72 -23.65
CA LEU A 32 7.34 70.24 -22.62
C LEU A 32 6.05 69.42 -22.34
N GLY A 33 5.75 69.01 -21.10
CA GLY A 33 6.47 69.26 -19.83
C GLY A 33 6.02 68.43 -18.61
N HIS A 34 6.62 68.76 -17.45
CA HIS A 34 6.55 68.12 -16.13
C HIS A 34 5.10 67.90 -15.57
N VAL A 35 4.81 67.06 -14.55
CA VAL A 35 5.24 67.12 -13.13
C VAL A 35 5.08 65.76 -12.37
N HIS A 36 5.78 65.66 -11.24
CA HIS A 36 5.95 64.61 -10.21
C HIS A 36 4.74 63.76 -9.71
N PRO A 37 5.01 62.65 -8.97
CA PRO A 37 4.03 61.60 -8.66
C PRO A 37 3.21 61.86 -7.38
N VAL A 38 2.11 61.12 -7.25
CA VAL A 38 1.26 61.09 -6.04
C VAL A 38 1.19 59.66 -5.51
N TYR A 39 1.65 59.47 -4.28
CA TYR A 39 1.28 58.33 -3.45
C TYR A 39 -0.19 58.51 -3.03
N GLY A 40 -1.06 57.58 -3.39
CA GLY A 40 -2.43 57.50 -2.89
C GLY A 40 -2.68 56.11 -2.34
N MET A 41 -2.72 55.98 -1.01
CA MET A 41 -3.48 54.89 -0.40
C MET A 41 -4.95 55.21 -0.60
N ASP A 42 -5.72 54.25 -1.11
CA ASP A 42 -7.12 54.16 -0.74
C ASP A 42 -7.43 52.69 -0.41
N ALA A 43 -8.17 52.50 0.66
CA ALA A 43 -8.55 51.19 1.18
C ALA A 43 -10.07 51.11 1.10
N GLY A 44 -10.57 50.30 0.16
CA GLY A 44 -12.00 50.14 -0.08
C GLY A 44 -12.29 48.73 -0.57
N GLU A 45 -13.09 48.03 0.24
CA GLU A 45 -13.93 46.89 -0.16
C GLU A 45 -13.20 45.72 -0.83
N GLU A 46 -12.63 44.85 0.02
CA GLU A 46 -12.57 43.42 -0.29
C GLU A 46 -14.02 42.92 -0.42
N ASP A 47 -14.49 42.73 -1.65
CA ASP A 47 -15.69 41.92 -1.89
C ASP A 47 -15.47 40.56 -1.24
N ILE A 48 -16.40 40.20 -0.35
CA ILE A 48 -16.48 38.85 0.19
C ILE A 48 -16.78 37.96 -1.03
N ILE A 49 -15.77 37.21 -1.48
CA ILE A 49 -15.97 36.18 -2.49
C ILE A 49 -16.87 35.12 -1.84
N ASP A 50 -18.17 35.26 -2.09
CA ASP A 50 -19.12 34.17 -1.92
C ASP A 50 -18.54 32.99 -2.70
N ALA A 51 -18.27 31.90 -1.98
CA ALA A 51 -17.84 30.66 -2.58
C ALA A 51 -19.06 29.97 -3.22
N GLU A 52 -19.68 30.65 -4.19
CA GLU A 52 -20.39 29.94 -5.25
C GLU A 52 -19.38 28.98 -5.87
N ILE A 53 -19.60 27.70 -5.62
CA ILE A 53 -18.99 26.62 -6.37
C ILE A 53 -19.38 26.89 -7.82
N VAL A 54 -18.41 27.40 -8.59
CA VAL A 54 -18.56 27.50 -10.03
C VAL A 54 -18.64 26.07 -10.53
N ASP A 55 -19.86 25.60 -10.79
CA ASP A 55 -20.12 24.36 -11.50
C ASP A 55 -19.49 24.48 -12.89
N GLU A 56 -18.24 24.04 -13.01
CA GLU A 56 -17.58 23.86 -14.30
C GLU A 56 -18.46 22.92 -15.15
N PRO A 57 -18.73 23.28 -16.42
CA PRO A 57 -19.70 22.55 -17.23
C PRO A 57 -19.33 21.07 -17.38
N ASP A 58 -20.28 20.22 -16.99
CA ASP A 58 -20.23 18.75 -16.88
C ASP A 58 -19.07 18.04 -17.60
N THR A 59 -17.94 17.89 -16.89
CA THR A 59 -16.97 16.81 -17.16
C THR A 59 -17.29 15.51 -16.41
N GLN A 60 -18.48 15.42 -15.79
CA GLN A 60 -18.97 14.21 -15.10
C GLN A 60 -19.00 12.97 -16.01
N ALA A 61 -19.26 13.16 -17.31
CA ALA A 61 -19.36 12.07 -18.29
C ALA A 61 -18.08 11.21 -18.40
N GLY A 62 -16.88 11.77 -18.20
CA GLY A 62 -15.63 11.02 -18.17
C GLY A 62 -15.25 10.45 -16.79
N HIS A 63 -15.93 10.92 -15.74
CA HIS A 63 -15.66 10.48 -14.37
C HIS A 63 -16.38 9.16 -14.04
N ASP A 64 -17.55 8.95 -14.66
CA ASP A 64 -18.37 7.76 -14.48
C ASP A 64 -17.87 6.57 -15.33
N THR A 65 -17.28 6.83 -16.51
CA THR A 65 -16.70 5.79 -17.37
C THR A 65 -15.49 5.11 -16.75
N SER A 66 -14.51 5.88 -16.27
CA SER A 66 -13.29 5.36 -15.63
C SER A 66 -13.59 4.62 -14.31
N ARG A 67 -14.53 5.14 -13.51
CA ARG A 67 -15.04 4.46 -12.29
C ARG A 67 -15.74 3.15 -12.64
N GLY A 68 -16.64 3.17 -13.63
CA GLY A 68 -17.35 1.98 -14.11
C GLY A 68 -16.41 0.92 -14.69
N GLN A 69 -15.36 1.31 -15.40
CA GLN A 69 -14.34 0.38 -15.90
C GLN A 69 -13.54 -0.25 -14.76
N ARG A 70 -13.10 0.54 -13.78
CA ARG A 70 -12.39 0.03 -12.60
C ARG A 70 -13.22 -1.00 -11.84
N GLU A 71 -14.51 -0.77 -11.62
CA GLU A 71 -15.34 -1.77 -10.93
C GLU A 71 -15.59 -3.01 -11.79
N ARG A 72 -15.76 -2.89 -13.12
CA ARG A 72 -15.80 -4.05 -14.04
C ARG A 72 -14.54 -4.91 -13.97
N LEU A 73 -13.35 -4.29 -13.89
CA LEU A 73 -12.08 -5.02 -13.74
C LEU A 73 -11.98 -5.70 -12.36
N ARG A 74 -12.50 -5.05 -11.31
CA ARG A 74 -12.59 -5.65 -9.96
C ARG A 74 -13.54 -6.83 -9.91
N ASP A 75 -14.75 -6.72 -10.47
CA ASP A 75 -15.73 -7.80 -10.50
C ASP A 75 -15.24 -8.99 -11.33
N ARG A 76 -14.59 -8.71 -12.47
CA ARG A 76 -13.89 -9.71 -13.29
C ARG A 76 -12.82 -10.43 -12.46
N ALA A 77 -11.96 -9.71 -11.74
CA ALA A 77 -10.94 -10.30 -10.86
C ALA A 77 -11.56 -11.10 -9.69
N ARG A 78 -12.60 -10.58 -9.04
CA ARG A 78 -13.36 -11.27 -7.97
C ARG A 78 -13.93 -12.61 -8.46
N GLY A 79 -14.28 -12.71 -9.74
CA GLY A 79 -14.75 -13.95 -10.38
C GLY A 79 -13.75 -15.11 -10.29
N PHE A 80 -12.44 -14.85 -10.19
CA PHE A 80 -11.40 -15.87 -10.16
C PHE A 80 -11.23 -16.52 -8.79
N PHE A 81 -11.62 -15.82 -7.72
CA PHE A 81 -11.41 -16.31 -6.36
C PHE A 81 -12.54 -17.23 -5.91
N GLY A 82 -12.14 -18.37 -5.32
CA GLY A 82 -13.04 -19.42 -4.83
C GLY A 82 -14.03 -19.00 -3.74
N ALA A 83 -14.93 -19.94 -3.39
CA ALA A 83 -16.07 -19.70 -2.49
C ALA A 83 -15.68 -19.11 -1.12
N THR A 84 -14.57 -19.59 -0.51
CA THR A 84 -14.06 -19.11 0.78
C THR A 84 -13.72 -17.61 0.76
N THR A 85 -13.23 -17.10 -0.36
CA THR A 85 -12.92 -15.68 -0.50
C THR A 85 -14.20 -14.84 -0.59
N ARG A 86 -15.20 -15.32 -1.34
CA ARG A 86 -16.50 -14.65 -1.46
C ARG A 86 -17.23 -14.56 -0.11
N GLU A 87 -17.20 -15.64 0.68
CA GLU A 87 -17.76 -15.68 2.03
C GLU A 87 -17.13 -14.61 2.96
N ARG A 88 -15.81 -14.40 2.87
CA ARG A 88 -15.11 -13.36 3.63
C ARG A 88 -15.46 -11.95 3.15
N THR A 89 -15.61 -11.74 1.83
CA THR A 89 -16.12 -10.48 1.26
C THR A 89 -17.53 -10.18 1.79
N GLU A 90 -18.46 -11.15 1.72
CA GLU A 90 -19.82 -11.03 2.24
C GLU A 90 -19.87 -10.81 3.77
N GLU A 91 -18.98 -11.43 4.54
CA GLU A 91 -18.82 -11.14 5.97
C GLU A 91 -18.36 -9.71 6.22
N ARG A 92 -17.37 -9.21 5.45
CA ARG A 92 -16.90 -7.83 5.56
C ARG A 92 -17.98 -6.83 5.17
N GLU A 93 -18.76 -7.09 4.12
CA GLU A 93 -19.88 -6.23 3.73
C GLU A 93 -20.96 -6.18 4.81
N ARG A 94 -21.33 -7.32 5.40
CA ARG A 94 -22.22 -7.38 6.56
C ARG A 94 -21.66 -6.60 7.76
N GLN A 95 -20.36 -6.68 8.00
CA GLN A 95 -19.71 -5.90 9.06
C GLN A 95 -19.68 -4.40 8.75
N ARG A 96 -19.47 -4.01 7.49
CA ARG A 96 -19.51 -2.62 7.02
C ARG A 96 -20.90 -2.03 7.15
N ALA A 97 -21.94 -2.77 6.79
CA ALA A 97 -23.34 -2.36 6.97
C ALA A 97 -23.67 -2.10 8.45
N ARG A 98 -23.25 -3.00 9.37
CA ARG A 98 -23.38 -2.80 10.82
C ARG A 98 -22.62 -1.57 11.33
N ASP A 99 -21.46 -1.27 10.76
CA ASP A 99 -20.67 -0.10 11.14
C ASP A 99 -21.30 1.20 10.60
N GLN A 100 -21.90 1.18 9.41
CA GLN A 100 -22.71 2.28 8.87
C GLN A 100 -23.96 2.54 9.71
N GLU A 101 -24.71 1.48 10.03
CA GLU A 101 -25.88 1.54 10.91
C GLU A 101 -25.51 2.14 12.28
N ARG A 102 -24.40 1.68 12.88
CA ARG A 102 -23.92 2.20 14.17
C ARG A 102 -23.45 3.67 14.09
N ALA A 103 -22.83 4.08 12.99
CA ALA A 103 -22.41 5.47 12.77
C ALA A 103 -23.61 6.42 12.52
N ALA A 104 -24.68 5.90 11.91
CA ALA A 104 -25.92 6.62 11.66
C ALA A 104 -26.84 6.71 12.90
N ALA A 105 -26.79 5.74 13.80
CA ALA A 105 -27.59 5.72 15.03
C ALA A 105 -27.37 6.97 15.90
N ASP A 106 -28.44 7.47 16.53
CA ASP A 106 -28.35 8.59 17.47
C ASP A 106 -27.65 8.22 18.78
N ASP A 107 -27.13 9.22 19.50
CA ASP A 107 -26.34 9.01 20.74
C ASP A 107 -27.21 8.88 22.00
N ASP A 108 -28.53 8.96 21.82
CA ASP A 108 -29.52 8.98 22.90
C ASP A 108 -29.67 7.58 23.52
N GLY A 109 -29.24 7.46 24.77
CA GLY A 109 -29.33 6.21 25.54
C GLY A 109 -28.17 5.23 25.35
N LEU A 110 -27.22 5.49 24.44
CA LEU A 110 -26.04 4.63 24.24
C LEU A 110 -25.15 4.58 25.50
N ASP A 111 -24.65 3.39 25.86
CA ASP A 111 -23.65 3.22 26.92
C ASP A 111 -22.24 3.65 26.47
N ASP A 112 -21.29 3.80 27.40
CA ASP A 112 -19.92 4.24 27.09
C ASP A 112 -19.16 3.29 26.15
N ARG A 113 -19.49 1.99 26.17
CA ARG A 113 -18.90 0.98 25.28
C ARG A 113 -19.48 1.09 23.88
N GLU A 114 -20.79 1.28 23.74
CA GLU A 114 -21.49 1.52 22.48
C GLU A 114 -21.01 2.82 21.81
N ARG A 115 -20.81 3.87 22.60
CA ARG A 115 -20.20 5.15 22.16
C ARG A 115 -18.79 4.95 21.62
N LEU A 116 -17.95 4.16 22.29
CA LEU A 116 -16.61 3.80 21.79
C LEU A 116 -16.67 2.93 20.52
N LEU A 117 -17.61 1.98 20.43
CA LEU A 117 -17.83 1.16 19.24
C LEU A 117 -18.34 2.01 18.05
N LYS A 118 -19.17 3.01 18.31
CA LYS A 118 -19.65 3.98 17.32
C LYS A 118 -18.51 4.86 16.81
N LEU A 119 -17.72 5.48 17.69
CA LEU A 119 -16.55 6.26 17.30
C LEU A 119 -15.58 5.45 16.44
N ARG A 120 -15.36 4.18 16.79
CA ARG A 120 -14.51 3.27 16.00
C ARG A 120 -15.10 2.98 14.61
N ALA A 121 -16.43 2.87 14.51
CA ALA A 121 -17.11 2.74 13.22
C ALA A 121 -17.02 4.04 12.39
N GLU A 122 -17.30 5.20 12.98
CA GLU A 122 -17.15 6.52 12.34
C GLU A 122 -15.71 6.75 11.84
N THR A 123 -14.70 6.47 12.68
CA THR A 123 -13.27 6.58 12.31
C THR A 123 -12.92 5.67 11.13
N ARG A 124 -13.39 4.42 11.14
CA ARG A 124 -13.18 3.48 10.04
C ARG A 124 -13.82 3.96 8.75
N LEU A 125 -15.07 4.44 8.82
CA LEU A 125 -15.80 4.96 7.66
C LEU A 125 -15.17 6.25 7.10
N ALA A 126 -14.63 7.12 7.96
CA ALA A 126 -13.87 8.31 7.54
C ALA A 126 -12.57 7.93 6.81
N GLY A 127 -11.82 6.94 7.32
CA GLY A 127 -10.64 6.40 6.65
C GLY A 127 -10.96 5.73 5.30
N GLU A 128 -12.03 4.92 5.25
CA GLU A 128 -12.52 4.32 4.00
C GLU A 128 -12.98 5.38 2.98
N ALA A 129 -13.64 6.46 3.44
CA ALA A 129 -14.05 7.57 2.59
C ALA A 129 -12.85 8.36 2.07
N TYR A 130 -11.83 8.63 2.89
CA TYR A 130 -10.59 9.28 2.47
C TYR A 130 -9.79 8.45 1.46
N MET A 131 -9.67 7.14 1.69
CA MET A 131 -9.09 6.27 0.67
C MET A 131 -9.96 6.23 -0.61
N GLN A 132 -11.28 6.38 -0.53
CA GLN A 132 -12.13 6.50 -1.73
C GLN A 132 -11.86 7.80 -2.49
N THR A 133 -11.84 8.97 -1.82
CA THR A 133 -11.58 10.26 -2.50
C THR A 133 -10.19 10.28 -3.15
N LEU A 134 -9.15 9.81 -2.45
CA LEU A 134 -7.81 9.66 -3.03
C LEU A 134 -7.77 8.72 -4.23
N ARG A 135 -8.55 7.63 -4.25
CA ARG A 135 -8.59 6.67 -5.36
C ARG A 135 -9.37 7.18 -6.57
N ASP A 136 -10.34 8.05 -6.35
CA ASP A 136 -11.16 8.64 -7.41
C ASP A 136 -10.56 9.96 -7.94
N SER A 137 -9.61 10.56 -7.22
CA SER A 137 -8.90 11.81 -7.59
C SER A 137 -8.12 11.77 -8.91
N LYS A 138 -7.86 12.96 -9.48
CA LYS A 138 -7.16 13.14 -10.77
C LYS A 138 -5.63 13.32 -10.63
N LEU A 139 -5.08 13.18 -9.42
CA LEU A 139 -3.65 13.34 -9.08
C LEU A 139 -2.62 12.67 -10.02
N LEU A 140 -2.99 11.56 -10.67
CA LEU A 140 -2.10 10.75 -11.52
C LEU A 140 -2.26 10.99 -13.03
N VAL A 141 -3.08 11.95 -13.46
CA VAL A 141 -3.36 12.20 -14.89
C VAL A 141 -2.16 12.87 -15.60
N PRO A 142 -1.84 12.48 -16.85
CA PRO A 142 -0.85 13.17 -17.68
C PRO A 142 -1.13 14.68 -17.83
N GLY A 143 -0.09 15.50 -17.81
CA GLY A 143 -0.19 16.95 -18.06
C GLY A 143 -0.53 17.83 -16.85
N PHE A 144 -0.97 17.26 -15.71
CA PHE A 144 -1.15 18.02 -14.46
C PHE A 144 0.19 18.63 -13.99
N ASN A 145 0.24 19.92 -13.67
CA ASN A 145 1.48 20.50 -13.13
C ASN A 145 1.69 20.12 -11.65
N ASP A 146 2.94 20.03 -11.20
CA ASP A 146 3.26 19.55 -9.85
C ASP A 146 2.68 20.44 -8.74
N GLY A 147 2.40 21.72 -9.03
CA GLY A 147 1.80 22.67 -8.11
C GLY A 147 0.29 22.48 -7.90
N GLU A 148 -0.44 22.10 -8.94
CA GLU A 148 -1.88 21.75 -8.84
C GLU A 148 -2.06 20.42 -8.11
N ARG A 149 -1.27 19.40 -8.47
CA ARG A 149 -1.26 18.11 -7.76
C ARG A 149 -1.00 18.30 -6.26
N THR A 150 -0.10 19.22 -5.91
CA THR A 150 0.17 19.60 -4.51
C THR A 150 -1.12 20.07 -3.82
N LYS A 151 -1.79 21.07 -4.41
CA LYS A 151 -2.96 21.70 -3.78
C LYS A 151 -4.13 20.74 -3.63
N GLU A 152 -4.41 19.93 -4.66
CA GLU A 152 -5.47 18.91 -4.62
C GLU A 152 -5.17 17.86 -3.54
N PHE A 153 -3.91 17.39 -3.46
CA PHE A 153 -3.46 16.40 -2.47
C PHE A 153 -3.52 16.92 -1.03
N ASP A 154 -2.98 18.12 -0.79
CA ASP A 154 -2.95 18.76 0.53
C ASP A 154 -4.38 19.13 0.98
N ALA A 155 -5.26 19.55 0.07
CA ALA A 155 -6.67 19.82 0.35
C ALA A 155 -7.47 18.54 0.72
N MET A 156 -7.27 17.44 0.00
CA MET A 156 -7.91 16.16 0.34
C MET A 156 -7.48 15.65 1.73
N HIS A 157 -6.21 15.83 2.09
CA HIS A 157 -5.74 15.50 3.44
C HIS A 157 -6.39 16.40 4.51
N ALA A 158 -6.46 17.72 4.28
CA ALA A 158 -7.12 18.66 5.19
C ALA A 158 -8.60 18.32 5.43
N VAL A 159 -9.36 17.91 4.39
CA VAL A 159 -10.75 17.45 4.52
C VAL A 159 -10.86 16.22 5.41
N TYR A 160 -9.95 15.24 5.27
CA TYR A 160 -9.93 14.06 6.14
C TYR A 160 -9.66 14.42 7.60
N MET A 161 -8.68 15.29 7.88
CA MET A 161 -8.39 15.73 9.25
C MET A 161 -9.56 16.52 9.86
N GLN A 162 -10.25 17.34 9.05
CA GLN A 162 -11.48 18.01 9.46
C GLN A 162 -12.61 17.03 9.80
N MET A 163 -12.82 15.98 8.99
CA MET A 163 -13.83 14.93 9.28
C MET A 163 -13.52 14.19 10.58
N MET A 164 -12.25 13.80 10.79
CA MET A 164 -11.79 13.14 12.01
C MET A 164 -12.05 14.01 13.25
N MET A 165 -11.69 15.30 13.18
CA MET A 165 -11.94 16.24 14.26
C MET A 165 -13.45 16.46 14.50
N GLN A 166 -14.27 16.57 13.45
CA GLN A 166 -15.72 16.72 13.58
C GLN A 166 -16.35 15.51 14.30
N GLY A 167 -15.89 14.29 14.05
CA GLY A 167 -16.28 13.09 14.80
C GLY A 167 -16.00 13.23 16.31
N CYS A 168 -14.79 13.68 16.67
CA CYS A 168 -14.43 13.93 18.07
C CYS A 168 -15.21 15.06 18.75
N LEU A 169 -15.64 16.07 17.98
CA LEU A 169 -16.37 17.24 18.48
C LEU A 169 -17.90 17.07 18.47
N ARG A 170 -18.44 16.05 17.77
CA ARG A 170 -19.87 15.75 17.67
C ARG A 170 -20.61 15.69 19.03
N PRO A 171 -20.03 15.17 20.14
CA PRO A 171 -20.68 15.21 21.46
C PRO A 171 -20.90 16.62 22.04
N LEU A 172 -20.16 17.63 21.57
CA LEU A 172 -20.25 19.02 22.05
C LEU A 172 -21.34 19.82 21.33
N THR A 173 -21.70 19.45 20.09
CA THR A 173 -22.66 20.22 19.27
C THR A 173 -24.11 20.06 19.74
N ARG A 174 -24.42 18.99 20.47
CA ARG A 174 -25.73 18.74 21.10
C ARG A 174 -25.91 19.39 22.48
N GLY A 175 -24.92 20.14 22.96
CA GLY A 175 -25.01 20.95 24.18
C GLY A 175 -23.84 20.75 25.15
N VAL A 176 -23.42 21.85 25.78
CA VAL A 176 -22.29 21.85 26.72
C VAL A 176 -22.76 21.38 28.11
N ASN A 177 -22.79 20.06 28.32
CA ASN A 177 -22.94 19.48 29.66
C ASN A 177 -21.58 18.93 30.17
N PRO A 178 -21.36 18.82 31.49
CA PRO A 178 -20.07 18.39 32.05
C PRO A 178 -19.63 16.99 31.56
N ASN A 179 -20.57 16.06 31.40
CA ASN A 179 -20.28 14.73 30.87
C ASN A 179 -19.93 14.80 29.38
N SER A 180 -20.61 15.61 28.56
CA SER A 180 -20.24 15.82 27.16
C SER A 180 -18.84 16.43 27.01
N VAL A 181 -18.47 17.35 27.90
CA VAL A 181 -17.12 17.96 27.94
C VAL A 181 -16.08 16.95 28.41
N ILE A 182 -16.34 16.19 29.47
CA ILE A 182 -15.44 15.13 29.97
C ILE A 182 -15.32 13.99 28.94
N GLN A 183 -16.40 13.66 28.23
CA GLN A 183 -16.43 12.64 27.19
C GLN A 183 -15.66 13.10 25.94
N ALA A 184 -15.91 14.31 25.44
CA ALA A 184 -15.12 14.88 24.34
C ALA A 184 -13.64 15.02 24.72
N ALA A 185 -13.33 15.52 25.91
CA ALA A 185 -11.95 15.63 26.40
C ALA A 185 -11.30 14.26 26.69
N GLY A 186 -12.08 13.25 27.11
CA GLY A 186 -11.63 11.88 27.35
C GLY A 186 -11.42 11.10 26.05
N MET A 187 -12.24 11.36 25.04
CA MET A 187 -12.16 10.82 23.69
C MET A 187 -11.00 11.48 22.91
N MET A 188 -10.83 12.79 23.05
CA MET A 188 -9.61 13.52 22.67
C MET A 188 -8.39 12.96 23.40
N MET A 189 -8.44 12.73 24.72
CA MET A 189 -7.32 12.15 25.46
C MET A 189 -7.01 10.73 24.97
N ALA A 190 -8.02 9.91 24.69
CA ALA A 190 -7.83 8.57 24.17
C ALA A 190 -7.16 8.60 22.79
N MET A 191 -7.64 9.42 21.85
CA MET A 191 -6.96 9.61 20.56
C MET A 191 -5.55 10.21 20.72
N ARG A 192 -5.36 11.18 21.62
CA ARG A 192 -4.07 11.81 21.96
C ARG A 192 -3.09 10.90 22.72
N MET A 193 -3.57 9.79 23.30
CA MET A 193 -2.76 8.75 23.92
C MET A 193 -2.49 7.58 22.97
N LEU A 194 -3.39 7.32 22.01
CA LEU A 194 -3.24 6.30 20.97
C LEU A 194 -2.45 6.82 19.75
N ALA A 195 -2.42 8.14 19.54
CA ALA A 195 -1.63 8.84 18.54
C ALA A 195 -1.00 10.10 19.17
N PRO A 196 0.32 10.12 19.41
CA PRO A 196 0.98 11.23 20.11
C PRO A 196 0.96 12.56 19.34
N ASP A 197 0.70 12.56 18.04
CA ASP A 197 0.81 13.74 17.16
C ASP A 197 -0.50 14.53 16.99
N PHE A 198 -1.65 13.88 17.15
CA PHE A 198 -2.97 14.54 17.27
C PHE A 198 -2.99 15.58 18.42
N ARG A 199 -2.03 15.47 19.34
CA ARG A 199 -1.71 16.41 20.41
C ARG A 199 -1.38 17.83 19.94
N LYS A 200 -0.71 17.99 18.81
CA LYS A 200 -0.22 19.28 18.26
C LYS A 200 -1.30 19.94 17.39
N GLU A 201 -1.94 19.14 16.56
CA GLU A 201 -2.97 19.56 15.60
C GLU A 201 -4.22 20.14 16.30
N MET A 202 -4.59 19.57 17.45
CA MET A 202 -5.73 20.04 18.28
C MET A 202 -5.58 21.47 18.83
N ASP A 203 -4.35 21.95 19.07
CA ASP A 203 -4.12 23.29 19.63
C ASP A 203 -4.31 24.39 18.55
N SER A 204 -4.41 24.03 17.26
CA SER A 204 -4.59 24.95 16.13
C SER A 204 -6.04 25.38 15.89
N TYR A 205 -7.04 24.58 16.27
CA TYR A 205 -8.45 24.84 15.92
C TYR A 205 -9.17 25.92 16.76
N LEU A 206 -8.48 26.53 17.73
CA LEU A 206 -9.01 27.64 18.55
C LEU A 206 -8.61 29.03 18.03
N GLN A 207 -8.12 29.12 16.79
CA GLN A 207 -7.52 30.33 16.21
C GLN A 207 -8.42 31.50 15.74
N PRO A 208 -9.76 31.46 15.56
CA PRO A 208 -10.53 32.54 14.89
C PRO A 208 -10.59 33.94 15.52
N PHE A 209 -9.63 34.34 16.38
CA PHE A 209 -9.74 35.50 17.25
C PHE A 209 -8.50 36.42 17.36
N LYS A 210 -7.44 36.29 16.53
CA LYS A 210 -6.19 37.03 16.82
C LYS A 210 -5.34 37.62 15.70
N ASP A 211 -5.84 37.71 14.47
CA ASP A 211 -5.06 38.21 13.33
C ASP A 211 -5.04 39.74 13.17
N LYS A 212 -4.42 40.47 14.12
CA LYS A 212 -4.11 41.92 13.94
C LYS A 212 -2.73 42.40 14.46
N VAL A 213 -1.80 41.52 14.84
CA VAL A 213 -0.47 41.93 15.35
C VAL A 213 0.67 40.97 14.95
N GLN A 214 0.68 40.51 13.70
CA GLN A 214 1.53 39.38 13.29
C GLN A 214 2.98 39.77 12.92
N ASP A 215 3.15 40.68 11.94
CA ASP A 215 4.41 40.85 11.20
C ASP A 215 5.63 41.26 12.05
N ARG A 216 5.40 41.88 13.21
CA ARG A 216 6.48 42.32 14.12
C ARG A 216 6.90 41.26 15.14
N ILE A 217 6.20 40.13 15.19
CA ILE A 217 6.39 39.05 16.17
C ILE A 217 7.14 37.87 15.56
N ASP A 218 6.89 37.55 14.29
CA ASP A 218 7.41 36.35 13.62
C ASP A 218 8.96 36.31 13.59
N ALA A 219 9.61 37.47 13.38
CA ALA A 219 11.07 37.61 13.49
C ALA A 219 11.63 37.28 14.89
N LYS A 220 10.83 37.46 15.95
CA LYS A 220 11.21 37.14 17.34
C LYS A 220 10.88 35.70 17.72
N THR A 221 9.92 35.07 17.04
CA THR A 221 9.57 33.65 17.21
C THR A 221 10.72 32.74 16.77
N ARG A 222 11.28 32.95 15.57
CA ARG A 222 12.39 32.13 15.03
C ARG A 222 13.60 32.03 15.99
N HIS A 223 14.08 33.19 16.47
CA HIS A 223 15.20 33.25 17.43
C HIS A 223 14.91 32.51 18.76
N ILE A 224 13.64 32.35 19.16
CA ILE A 224 13.27 31.63 20.38
C ILE A 224 13.18 30.12 20.14
N GLY A 225 12.67 29.70 18.97
CA GLY A 225 12.67 28.29 18.54
C GLY A 225 14.08 27.72 18.47
N GLU A 226 14.98 28.36 17.70
CA GLU A 226 16.38 27.95 17.56
C GLU A 226 17.15 27.89 18.90
N ARG A 227 16.70 28.66 19.90
CA ARG A 227 17.32 28.67 21.24
C ARG A 227 16.82 27.49 22.08
N ALA A 228 15.53 27.16 22.00
CA ALA A 228 14.97 26.00 22.69
C ALA A 228 15.51 24.69 22.09
N GLU A 229 15.69 24.64 20.78
CA GLU A 229 16.22 23.47 20.05
C GLU A 229 17.70 23.22 20.41
N ARG A 230 18.53 24.28 20.42
CA ARG A 230 19.91 24.21 20.96
C ARG A 230 19.96 23.80 22.42
N GLN A 231 18.97 24.20 23.22
CA GLN A 231 18.91 23.88 24.65
C GLN A 231 18.46 22.43 24.89
N ALA A 232 17.54 21.90 24.09
CA ALA A 232 17.17 20.48 24.10
C ALA A 232 18.34 19.59 23.64
N ALA A 233 19.05 19.97 22.58
CA ALA A 233 20.25 19.27 22.12
C ALA A 233 21.35 19.22 23.20
N LEU A 234 21.63 20.36 23.86
CA LEU A 234 22.59 20.42 24.98
C LEU A 234 22.19 19.53 26.16
N VAL A 235 20.89 19.44 26.50
CA VAL A 235 20.41 18.56 27.57
C VAL A 235 20.46 17.09 27.14
N GLY A 236 20.24 16.77 25.86
CA GLY A 236 20.46 15.44 25.30
C GLY A 236 21.91 14.99 25.43
N ASP A 237 22.87 15.84 25.05
CA ASP A 237 24.31 15.55 25.12
C ASP A 237 24.82 15.41 26.57
N LEU A 238 24.31 16.23 27.49
CA LEU A 238 24.72 16.21 28.91
C LEU A 238 24.19 15.00 29.71
N PHE A 239 23.11 14.37 29.27
CA PHE A 239 22.47 13.26 29.99
C PHE A 239 22.36 11.95 29.19
N GLY A 240 22.70 11.94 27.90
CA GLY A 240 22.73 10.74 27.05
C GLY A 240 23.98 9.85 27.21
N GLY A 241 24.91 10.23 28.09
CA GLY A 241 26.24 9.61 28.22
C GLY A 241 26.57 9.11 29.63
N ALA A 242 25.74 8.26 30.23
CA ALA A 242 26.08 7.53 31.45
C ALA A 242 25.50 6.10 31.44
N PRO A 243 26.31 5.04 31.61
CA PRO A 243 25.81 3.66 31.67
C PRO A 243 25.18 3.35 33.03
N GLU A 244 24.28 2.36 33.05
CA GLU A 244 23.74 1.78 34.29
C GLU A 244 24.86 1.19 35.16
N ALA A 245 24.94 1.60 36.43
CA ALA A 245 25.62 0.82 37.46
C ALA A 245 25.18 1.19 38.90
N GLN A 246 24.86 0.12 39.65
CA GLN A 246 24.97 -0.05 41.11
C GLN A 246 23.97 0.60 42.08
N GLU A 247 23.19 -0.31 42.66
CA GLU A 247 22.57 -0.26 43.99
C GLU A 247 23.60 -0.05 45.11
N ALA A 248 23.23 0.66 46.19
CA ALA A 248 23.71 0.39 47.57
C ALA A 248 22.91 1.16 48.66
N SER A 249 22.09 0.41 49.40
CA SER A 249 21.78 0.47 50.87
C SER A 249 22.10 1.68 51.78
N GLY A 250 21.19 1.92 52.75
CA GLY A 250 21.37 2.69 54.00
C GLY A 250 20.32 3.80 54.14
N ASP A 251 19.24 3.72 54.94
CA ASP A 251 19.03 3.37 56.38
C ASP A 251 19.28 4.54 57.35
N ASP A 252 18.40 4.64 58.36
CA ASP A 252 18.25 5.64 59.46
C ASP A 252 17.99 7.14 59.15
N GLY A 253 17.10 7.75 59.97
CA GLY A 253 17.17 9.20 60.29
C GLY A 253 15.89 10.04 60.16
N ASP A 254 15.08 10.10 61.22
CA ASP A 254 13.96 11.04 61.42
C ASP A 254 14.44 12.49 61.72
N ASP A 255 13.97 13.50 60.97
CA ASP A 255 13.57 14.82 61.51
C ASP A 255 12.74 15.65 60.49
N GLY A 256 11.86 16.52 60.99
CA GLY A 256 10.82 17.20 60.22
C GLY A 256 11.24 18.47 59.49
N GLY A 257 11.20 18.46 58.16
CA GLY A 257 11.41 19.65 57.31
C GLY A 257 10.28 19.89 56.30
N LYS A 258 9.39 20.87 56.55
CA LYS A 258 8.37 21.30 55.58
C LYS A 258 9.02 21.97 54.36
N GLN A 259 9.31 21.19 53.32
CA GLN A 259 9.48 21.71 51.96
C GLN A 259 8.42 21.09 51.05
N SER A 260 7.49 21.92 50.58
CA SER A 260 6.49 21.52 49.59
C SER A 260 7.21 21.17 48.28
N GLY A 261 7.31 19.87 47.99
CA GLY A 261 8.04 19.38 46.83
C GLY A 261 7.52 19.99 45.52
N LYS A 262 8.35 20.83 44.90
CA LYS A 262 8.31 20.96 43.44
C LYS A 262 8.67 19.59 42.89
N SER A 263 7.67 18.92 42.31
CA SER A 263 7.79 17.66 41.59
C SER A 263 9.12 17.56 40.85
N GLY A 264 9.88 16.48 41.08
CA GLY A 264 11.11 16.19 40.36
C GLY A 264 10.83 16.23 38.87
N GLY A 265 11.27 17.30 38.21
CA GLY A 265 11.04 17.50 36.79
C GLY A 265 11.84 16.46 36.03
N ARG A 266 11.16 15.45 35.48
CA ARG A 266 11.71 14.64 34.40
C ARG A 266 12.03 15.61 33.27
N TRP A 267 13.31 15.93 33.09
CA TRP A 267 13.75 16.90 32.10
C TRP A 267 13.23 16.46 30.74
N GLY A 268 12.44 17.32 30.10
CA GLY A 268 11.84 17.01 28.82
C GLY A 268 12.93 16.85 27.77
N THR A 269 12.92 15.72 27.06
CA THR A 269 13.81 15.48 25.92
C THR A 269 13.27 16.08 24.63
N SER A 270 12.02 16.59 24.62
CA SER A 270 11.44 17.29 23.49
C SER A 270 11.66 18.81 23.56
N ARG A 271 11.89 19.42 22.40
CA ARG A 271 11.84 20.88 22.16
C ARG A 271 10.59 21.53 22.78
N ASP A 272 9.48 20.81 22.78
CA ASP A 272 8.17 21.25 23.26
C ASP A 272 8.13 21.50 24.78
N ASP A 273 8.97 20.82 25.56
CA ASP A 273 8.99 20.95 27.02
C ASP A 273 9.72 22.22 27.50
N PHE A 274 10.64 22.75 26.68
CA PHE A 274 11.31 24.04 26.92
C PHE A 274 10.52 25.25 26.42
N LEU A 275 9.45 25.02 25.65
CA LEU A 275 8.59 26.06 25.10
C LEU A 275 7.29 26.19 25.91
N SER A 276 6.94 27.41 26.31
CA SER A 276 5.61 27.68 26.88
C SER A 276 4.54 27.44 25.81
N ARG A 277 3.30 27.07 26.21
CA ARG A 277 2.21 26.77 25.25
C ARG A 277 2.06 27.85 24.16
N ARG A 278 2.14 29.13 24.55
CA ARG A 278 2.08 30.27 23.63
C ARG A 278 3.20 30.33 22.59
N TRP A 279 4.39 29.81 22.90
CA TRP A 279 5.50 29.72 21.94
C TRP A 279 5.43 28.45 21.09
N ARG A 280 4.86 27.35 21.59
CA ARG A 280 4.54 26.16 20.77
C ARG A 280 3.54 26.48 19.68
N THR A 281 2.35 26.99 20.02
CA THR A 281 1.32 27.35 19.03
C THR A 281 1.87 28.31 17.96
N ARG A 282 2.77 29.21 18.34
CA ARG A 282 3.43 30.15 17.40
C ARG A 282 4.53 29.54 16.55
N LEU A 283 5.22 28.54 17.06
CA LEU A 283 6.21 27.77 16.29
C LEU A 283 5.46 26.85 15.31
N GLU A 284 4.39 26.20 15.77
CA GLU A 284 3.48 25.37 14.98
C GLU A 284 2.79 26.20 13.87
N ASP A 285 2.31 27.42 14.17
CA ASP A 285 1.78 28.37 13.16
C ASP A 285 2.83 28.76 12.11
N LEU A 286 4.07 28.95 12.54
CA LEU A 286 5.18 29.35 11.67
C LEU A 286 5.63 28.16 10.80
N GLU A 287 5.74 26.97 11.37
CA GLU A 287 6.01 25.70 10.69
C GLU A 287 4.86 25.32 9.74
N ARG A 288 3.60 25.62 10.08
CA ARG A 288 2.43 25.45 9.18
C ARG A 288 2.54 26.39 7.98
N ARG A 289 2.84 27.67 8.18
CA ARG A 289 3.06 28.65 7.09
C ARG A 289 4.26 28.30 6.23
N GLU A 290 5.38 27.88 6.84
CA GLU A 290 6.61 27.50 6.12
C GLU A 290 6.42 26.19 5.32
N ARG A 291 5.48 25.31 5.72
CA ARG A 291 5.00 24.14 4.95
C ARG A 291 3.82 24.43 4.01
N GLY A 292 3.48 25.69 3.75
CA GLY A 292 2.42 26.07 2.79
C GLY A 292 0.98 25.90 3.29
N ASN A 293 0.76 25.94 4.61
CA ASN A 293 -0.50 25.71 5.31
C ASN A 293 -1.08 24.28 5.24
N ARG A 294 -0.26 23.29 4.84
CA ARG A 294 -0.61 21.86 4.86
C ARG A 294 -0.74 21.32 6.30
N GLU A 295 -1.69 20.41 6.52
CA GLU A 295 -1.81 19.66 7.77
C GLU A 295 -0.76 18.54 7.91
N LEU A 296 -0.47 18.16 9.15
CA LEU A 296 0.52 17.13 9.50
C LEU A 296 0.04 15.74 9.08
N PHE A 297 0.90 14.97 8.42
CA PHE A 297 0.66 13.54 8.33
C PHE A 297 0.84 12.88 9.71
N THR A 298 -0.08 11.97 10.03
CA THR A 298 0.10 10.93 11.05
C THR A 298 0.53 9.62 10.38
N PRO A 299 1.15 8.66 11.10
CA PRO A 299 1.57 7.38 10.50
C PRO A 299 0.43 6.63 9.80
N GLU A 300 -0.78 6.68 10.38
CA GLU A 300 -1.99 6.07 9.81
C GLU A 300 -2.44 6.77 8.53
N SER A 301 -2.50 8.11 8.53
CA SER A 301 -2.93 8.87 7.35
C SER A 301 -1.90 8.80 6.20
N ALA A 302 -0.60 8.82 6.50
CA ALA A 302 0.45 8.61 5.51
C ALA A 302 0.36 7.21 4.89
N ALA A 303 0.11 6.19 5.71
CA ALA A 303 -0.08 4.81 5.26
C ALA A 303 -1.32 4.64 4.37
N MET A 304 -2.48 5.17 4.78
CA MET A 304 -3.68 5.20 3.94
C MET A 304 -3.44 5.91 2.61
N THR A 305 -2.66 7.00 2.64
CA THR A 305 -2.32 7.77 1.44
C THR A 305 -1.39 6.99 0.51
N GLU A 306 -0.36 6.31 1.02
CA GLU A 306 0.53 5.46 0.21
C GLU A 306 -0.27 4.29 -0.42
N VAL A 307 -1.17 3.65 0.34
CA VAL A 307 -2.06 2.58 -0.15
C VAL A 307 -3.03 3.08 -1.23
N ALA A 308 -3.69 4.22 -1.01
CA ALA A 308 -4.62 4.79 -1.98
C ALA A 308 -3.92 5.26 -3.27
N LEU A 309 -2.70 5.82 -3.18
CA LEU A 309 -1.88 6.15 -4.35
C LEU A 309 -1.46 4.90 -5.13
N MET A 310 -1.11 3.80 -4.45
CA MET A 310 -0.82 2.52 -5.10
C MET A 310 -2.05 1.95 -5.82
N GLU A 311 -3.23 1.99 -5.21
CA GLU A 311 -4.47 1.58 -5.86
C GLU A 311 -4.79 2.43 -7.10
N ASN A 312 -4.80 3.77 -6.95
CA ASN A 312 -5.09 4.69 -8.05
C ASN A 312 -4.14 4.45 -9.24
N ALA A 313 -2.84 4.28 -8.95
CA ALA A 313 -1.84 3.95 -9.96
C ALA A 313 -2.06 2.58 -10.61
N PHE A 314 -2.32 1.52 -9.84
CA PHE A 314 -2.52 0.17 -10.35
C PHE A 314 -3.64 0.09 -11.39
N TRP A 315 -4.79 0.72 -11.08
CA TRP A 315 -5.97 0.72 -11.93
C TRP A 315 -5.78 1.63 -13.15
N LYS A 316 -5.24 2.84 -12.99
CA LYS A 316 -4.99 3.75 -14.13
C LYS A 316 -3.92 3.28 -15.10
N MET A 317 -2.98 2.44 -14.68
CA MET A 317 -2.05 1.79 -15.62
C MET A 317 -2.72 0.74 -16.52
N ARG A 318 -3.95 0.31 -16.21
CA ARG A 318 -4.75 -0.69 -16.96
C ARG A 318 -5.95 -0.07 -17.68
N ASP A 319 -5.97 1.25 -17.74
CA ASP A 319 -6.90 2.02 -18.56
C ASP A 319 -6.28 2.19 -19.96
N PRO A 320 -6.92 1.69 -21.04
CA PRO A 320 -6.36 1.77 -22.40
C PRO A 320 -6.31 3.21 -22.93
N GLU A 321 -6.97 4.18 -22.27
CA GLU A 321 -6.87 5.59 -22.61
C GLU A 321 -5.64 6.28 -21.97
N GLN A 322 -4.87 5.59 -21.11
CA GLN A 322 -3.77 6.16 -20.33
C GLN A 322 -2.42 5.50 -20.62
N ASP A 323 -1.34 6.30 -20.70
CA ASP A 323 0.02 5.76 -20.80
C ASP A 323 0.52 5.27 -19.42
N ALA A 324 0.54 3.95 -19.24
CA ALA A 324 1.01 3.29 -18.02
C ALA A 324 2.41 3.75 -17.55
N LYS A 325 3.31 4.12 -18.46
CA LYS A 325 4.65 4.63 -18.10
C LYS A 325 4.56 6.03 -17.48
N GLN A 326 3.67 6.88 -17.99
CA GLN A 326 3.42 8.23 -17.43
C GLN A 326 2.67 8.17 -16.09
N ILE A 327 1.70 7.26 -15.94
CA ILE A 327 1.02 6.99 -14.66
C ILE A 327 2.04 6.53 -13.61
N ASN A 328 2.91 5.56 -13.95
CA ASN A 328 3.96 5.06 -13.05
C ASN A 328 4.99 6.15 -12.67
N ALA A 329 5.39 7.00 -13.63
CA ALA A 329 6.27 8.14 -13.36
C ALA A 329 5.62 9.15 -12.40
N SER A 330 4.35 9.49 -12.63
CA SER A 330 3.56 10.37 -11.75
C SER A 330 3.39 9.79 -10.34
N TYR A 331 3.11 8.48 -10.23
CA TYR A 331 3.05 7.77 -8.96
C TYR A 331 4.39 7.80 -8.21
N LYS A 332 5.51 7.54 -8.90
CA LYS A 332 6.85 7.64 -8.29
C LYS A 332 7.17 9.05 -7.79
N ALA A 333 6.76 10.09 -8.53
CA ALA A 333 6.93 11.48 -8.12
C ALA A 333 6.09 11.81 -6.87
N LEU A 334 4.80 11.49 -6.85
CA LEU A 334 3.94 11.68 -5.67
C LEU A 334 4.40 10.87 -4.46
N ARG A 335 4.83 9.62 -4.64
CA ARG A 335 5.38 8.79 -3.55
C ARG A 335 6.67 9.37 -2.98
N LYS A 336 7.56 9.92 -3.83
CA LYS A 336 8.76 10.64 -3.38
C LYS A 336 8.36 11.89 -2.58
N ARG A 337 7.35 12.63 -3.04
CA ARG A 337 6.83 13.82 -2.36
C ARG A 337 6.23 13.49 -0.99
N LEU A 338 5.34 12.49 -0.91
CA LEU A 338 4.73 12.02 0.33
C LEU A 338 5.82 11.65 1.35
N ARG A 339 6.88 10.96 0.92
CA ARG A 339 8.03 10.65 1.79
C ARG A 339 8.76 11.89 2.28
N GLN A 340 8.99 12.89 1.43
CA GLN A 340 9.55 14.17 1.88
C GLN A 340 8.63 14.83 2.91
N GLN A 341 7.31 14.88 2.66
CA GLN A 341 6.33 15.44 3.60
C GLN A 341 6.31 14.67 4.93
N MET A 342 6.46 13.34 4.92
CA MET A 342 6.60 12.50 6.12
C MET A 342 7.90 12.79 6.89
N GLU A 343 9.03 12.96 6.18
CA GLU A 343 10.32 13.33 6.77
C GLU A 343 10.28 14.74 7.39
N ASP A 344 9.67 15.71 6.69
CA ASP A 344 9.45 17.08 7.16
C ASP A 344 8.49 17.12 8.38
N ASP A 345 7.54 16.20 8.45
CA ASP A 345 6.60 16.02 9.57
C ASP A 345 7.19 15.18 10.73
N GLY A 346 8.39 14.61 10.56
CA GLY A 346 9.13 13.86 11.58
C GLY A 346 8.69 12.41 11.81
N LEU A 347 8.01 11.80 10.83
CA LEU A 347 7.49 10.43 10.95
C LEU A 347 8.56 9.37 10.71
N ASP A 348 8.55 8.29 11.52
CA ASP A 348 9.34 7.10 11.21
C ASP A 348 8.76 6.36 10.00
N ARG A 349 9.60 6.17 8.99
CA ARG A 349 9.26 5.43 7.78
C ARG A 349 8.96 3.95 8.06
N ALA A 350 9.63 3.31 9.02
CA ALA A 350 9.36 1.90 9.34
C ALA A 350 7.96 1.73 9.95
N GLU A 351 7.54 2.63 10.86
CA GLU A 351 6.15 2.65 11.33
C GLU A 351 5.15 2.83 10.18
N VAL A 352 5.33 3.81 9.28
CA VAL A 352 4.37 4.03 8.17
C VAL A 352 4.29 2.81 7.24
N VAL A 353 5.42 2.17 6.91
CA VAL A 353 5.45 0.94 6.12
C VAL A 353 4.71 -0.19 6.84
N LYS A 354 4.90 -0.34 8.16
CA LYS A 354 4.19 -1.34 8.98
C LYS A 354 2.68 -1.10 8.95
N ARG A 355 2.22 0.15 9.15
CA ARG A 355 0.80 0.54 9.05
C ARG A 355 0.23 0.24 7.66
N ALA A 356 0.95 0.60 6.60
CA ALA A 356 0.51 0.36 5.22
C ALA A 356 0.39 -1.15 4.91
N ARG A 357 1.34 -1.97 5.39
CA ARG A 357 1.26 -3.44 5.32
C ARG A 357 0.06 -3.99 6.08
N THR A 358 -0.24 -3.47 7.28
CA THR A 358 -1.44 -3.85 8.04
C THR A 358 -2.72 -3.52 7.28
N ILE A 359 -2.87 -2.29 6.78
CA ILE A 359 -4.05 -1.86 5.98
C ILE A 359 -4.24 -2.77 4.76
N ILE A 360 -3.15 -3.09 4.05
CA ILE A 360 -3.18 -3.98 2.87
C ILE A 360 -3.62 -5.40 3.27
N GLY A 361 -2.99 -6.01 4.28
CA GLY A 361 -3.31 -7.40 4.65
C GLY A 361 -4.61 -7.60 5.43
N GLU A 362 -5.16 -6.55 6.07
CA GLU A 362 -6.55 -6.57 6.54
C GLU A 362 -7.52 -6.51 5.35
N ARG A 363 -7.26 -5.64 4.36
CA ARG A 363 -8.16 -5.49 3.20
C ARG A 363 -8.09 -6.66 2.22
N MET A 364 -6.92 -7.30 2.03
CA MET A 364 -6.74 -8.48 1.17
C MET A 364 -7.58 -9.71 1.57
N GLU A 365 -8.15 -9.73 2.79
CA GLU A 365 -9.08 -10.77 3.22
C GLU A 365 -10.50 -10.59 2.65
N SER A 366 -10.87 -9.35 2.30
CA SER A 366 -12.21 -8.98 1.80
C SER A 366 -12.24 -8.37 0.40
N GLU A 367 -11.14 -7.74 -0.03
CA GLU A 367 -10.88 -7.20 -1.37
C GLU A 367 -9.75 -8.03 -2.00
N PRO A 368 -10.03 -9.27 -2.48
CA PRO A 368 -9.00 -10.16 -2.99
C PRO A 368 -8.30 -9.61 -4.24
N GLU A 369 -8.92 -8.69 -4.98
CA GLU A 369 -8.29 -7.95 -6.08
C GLU A 369 -7.00 -7.21 -5.67
N LEU A 370 -6.84 -6.86 -4.39
CA LEU A 370 -5.61 -6.24 -3.87
C LEU A 370 -4.39 -7.17 -3.96
N ARG A 371 -4.59 -8.49 -4.03
CA ARG A 371 -3.51 -9.47 -4.26
C ARG A 371 -2.79 -9.19 -5.57
N LEU A 372 -3.53 -8.77 -6.59
CA LEU A 372 -3.06 -8.59 -7.97
C LEU A 372 -2.19 -7.33 -8.15
N MET A 373 -2.16 -6.44 -7.13
CA MET A 373 -1.49 -5.15 -7.18
C MET A 373 0.02 -5.20 -6.99
N PHE A 374 0.56 -6.26 -6.40
CA PHE A 374 1.96 -6.29 -5.95
C PHE A 374 2.70 -7.49 -6.56
N ASN A 375 3.91 -7.27 -7.12
CA ASN A 375 4.62 -8.28 -7.92
C ASN A 375 4.70 -9.66 -7.26
N GLY A 376 5.07 -9.71 -5.98
CA GLY A 376 5.19 -10.98 -5.25
C GLY A 376 3.86 -11.56 -4.78
N VAL A 377 2.82 -10.75 -4.60
CA VAL A 377 1.51 -11.21 -4.12
C VAL A 377 0.66 -11.72 -5.29
N ALA A 378 0.70 -11.05 -6.45
CA ALA A 378 -0.09 -11.39 -7.63
C ALA A 378 0.21 -12.80 -8.15
N HIS A 379 1.50 -13.17 -8.17
CA HIS A 379 1.96 -14.51 -8.56
C HIS A 379 2.10 -15.47 -7.36
N GLY A 380 1.46 -15.15 -6.22
CA GLY A 380 1.37 -16.04 -5.07
C GLY A 380 2.67 -16.34 -4.32
N ARG A 381 3.76 -15.59 -4.56
CA ARG A 381 5.07 -15.77 -3.87
C ARG A 381 5.08 -15.21 -2.45
N ILE A 382 4.18 -14.28 -2.15
CA ILE A 382 4.04 -13.57 -0.88
C ILE A 382 2.62 -13.80 -0.35
N VAL A 383 2.52 -14.24 0.89
CA VAL A 383 1.26 -14.51 1.59
C VAL A 383 1.19 -13.75 2.91
N LYS A 384 -0.02 -13.48 3.39
CA LYS A 384 -0.23 -12.92 4.72
C LYS A 384 0.25 -13.96 5.75
N ALA A 385 1.11 -13.56 6.68
CA ALA A 385 1.55 -14.44 7.76
C ALA A 385 0.36 -14.84 8.65
N PRO A 386 0.38 -16.04 9.26
CA PRO A 386 -0.60 -16.37 10.29
C PRO A 386 -0.52 -15.38 11.46
N PRO A 387 -1.64 -15.11 12.16
CA PRO A 387 -1.61 -14.34 13.39
C PRO A 387 -0.79 -15.05 14.47
N HIS A 388 -0.34 -14.31 15.47
CA HIS A 388 0.46 -14.82 16.58
C HIS A 388 -0.08 -14.32 17.93
N GLU A 389 0.30 -15.01 19.00
CA GLU A 389 -0.05 -14.62 20.35
C GLU A 389 0.75 -13.39 20.82
N ALA A 390 0.06 -12.31 21.17
CA ALA A 390 0.66 -11.15 21.83
C ALA A 390 0.00 -10.88 23.18
N ARG A 391 0.81 -10.46 24.16
CA ARG A 391 0.34 -10.07 25.49
C ARG A 391 -0.12 -8.61 25.48
N LEU A 392 -1.34 -8.36 25.93
CA LEU A 392 -1.90 -7.01 26.06
C LEU A 392 -1.12 -6.22 27.11
N ALA A 393 -0.56 -5.07 26.71
CA ALA A 393 0.27 -4.21 27.55
C ALA A 393 -0.41 -3.89 28.89
N GLY A 394 0.32 -4.09 30.00
CA GLY A 394 -0.20 -3.89 31.36
C GLY A 394 -1.13 -5.01 31.87
N THR A 395 -1.27 -6.13 31.17
CA THR A 395 -2.09 -7.28 31.63
C THR A 395 -1.43 -8.63 31.36
N ASP A 396 -1.97 -9.68 31.99
CA ASP A 396 -1.57 -11.08 31.75
C ASP A 396 -2.38 -11.74 30.62
N ARG A 397 -3.23 -10.97 29.93
CA ARG A 397 -4.09 -11.50 28.87
C ARG A 397 -3.33 -11.60 27.56
N VAL A 398 -3.20 -12.81 27.08
CA VAL A 398 -2.75 -13.11 25.72
C VAL A 398 -3.93 -12.96 24.76
N ARG A 399 -3.67 -12.43 23.57
CA ARG A 399 -4.62 -12.35 22.46
C ARG A 399 -3.89 -12.65 21.16
N GLU A 400 -4.54 -13.44 20.30
CA GLU A 400 -4.16 -13.61 18.91
C GLU A 400 -4.31 -12.29 18.13
N VAL A 401 -3.21 -11.84 17.54
CA VAL A 401 -3.12 -10.60 16.74
C VAL A 401 -2.24 -10.82 15.52
N TRP A 402 -2.43 -9.99 14.51
CA TRP A 402 -1.55 -9.89 13.36
C TRP A 402 -1.15 -8.41 13.22
N THR A 403 0.14 -8.10 13.03
CA THR A 403 0.66 -6.72 13.10
C THR A 403 1.28 -6.21 11.81
N GLY A 404 1.00 -6.85 10.67
CA GLY A 404 1.47 -6.43 9.34
C GLY A 404 2.52 -7.36 8.72
N GLU A 405 2.69 -8.56 9.28
CA GLU A 405 3.71 -9.51 8.85
C GLU A 405 3.27 -10.32 7.62
N PHE A 406 4.23 -10.59 6.74
CA PHE A 406 4.04 -11.39 5.54
C PHE A 406 5.16 -12.41 5.44
N ASP A 407 4.82 -13.59 4.94
CA ASP A 407 5.75 -14.67 4.68
C ASP A 407 5.85 -14.87 3.17
N ASP A 408 6.97 -15.41 2.68
CA ASP A 408 7.01 -15.99 1.35
C ASP A 408 6.21 -17.30 1.30
N HIS A 409 5.93 -17.77 0.10
CA HIS A 409 5.21 -19.03 -0.15
C HIS A 409 5.91 -20.30 0.40
N LEU A 410 7.17 -20.18 0.86
CA LEU A 410 7.95 -21.25 1.48
C LEU A 410 7.94 -21.17 3.01
N GLY A 411 7.23 -20.19 3.58
CA GLY A 411 7.07 -19.94 5.02
C GLY A 411 8.12 -19.02 5.65
N ARG A 412 8.89 -18.27 4.85
CA ARG A 412 10.01 -17.43 5.34
C ARG A 412 9.55 -15.98 5.52
N ARG A 413 9.77 -15.40 6.71
CA ARG A 413 9.38 -14.02 7.06
C ARG A 413 10.02 -12.99 6.14
N ILE A 414 9.19 -12.14 5.53
CA ILE A 414 9.62 -11.01 4.71
C ILE A 414 9.98 -9.82 5.61
N PRO A 415 11.16 -9.18 5.45
CA PRO A 415 11.59 -8.06 6.28
C PRO A 415 10.53 -6.96 6.41
N ASP A 416 10.27 -6.52 7.65
CA ASP A 416 9.15 -5.61 7.96
C ASP A 416 9.33 -4.19 7.40
N GLU A 417 10.58 -3.74 7.22
CA GLU A 417 10.95 -2.46 6.60
C GLU A 417 10.65 -2.39 5.10
N GLY A 418 10.44 -3.54 4.46
CA GLY A 418 10.17 -3.66 3.04
C GLY A 418 8.72 -3.33 2.71
N MET A 419 8.49 -2.26 1.95
CA MET A 419 7.18 -1.99 1.36
C MET A 419 7.01 -2.73 0.04
N PHE A 420 5.79 -3.19 -0.26
CA PHE A 420 5.50 -3.89 -1.52
C PHE A 420 5.83 -3.06 -2.77
N THR A 421 6.24 -3.78 -3.82
CA THR A 421 6.48 -3.21 -5.15
C THR A 421 5.20 -3.32 -5.98
N LEU A 422 4.71 -2.16 -6.44
CA LEU A 422 3.54 -2.04 -7.30
C LEU A 422 3.76 -2.74 -8.65
N ARG A 423 2.78 -3.52 -9.08
CA ARG A 423 2.78 -4.29 -10.33
C ARG A 423 2.37 -3.43 -11.51
N LEU A 424 3.26 -3.34 -12.50
CA LEU A 424 2.97 -2.77 -13.81
C LEU A 424 2.05 -3.72 -14.59
N PRO A 425 1.34 -3.28 -15.64
CA PRO A 425 0.82 -4.19 -16.65
C PRO A 425 1.97 -5.03 -17.20
N MET A 426 1.74 -6.33 -17.39
CA MET A 426 2.75 -7.28 -17.86
C MET A 426 2.29 -7.90 -19.18
N GLU A 427 3.21 -8.00 -20.12
CA GLU A 427 3.00 -8.70 -21.40
C GLU A 427 2.99 -10.24 -21.20
N PRO A 428 2.49 -11.04 -22.16
CA PRO A 428 2.44 -12.51 -22.04
C PRO A 428 3.77 -13.17 -21.67
N ASP A 429 4.88 -12.72 -22.26
CA ASP A 429 6.22 -13.26 -21.98
C ASP A 429 6.69 -12.91 -20.57
N GLU A 430 6.32 -11.72 -20.05
CA GLU A 430 6.66 -11.30 -18.69
C GLU A 430 5.88 -12.11 -17.66
N HIS A 431 4.59 -12.39 -17.90
CA HIS A 431 3.80 -13.32 -17.10
C HIS A 431 4.41 -14.73 -17.14
N GLN A 432 4.81 -15.25 -18.30
CA GLN A 432 5.39 -16.59 -18.42
C GLN A 432 6.61 -16.74 -17.48
N VAL A 433 7.53 -15.77 -17.52
CA VAL A 433 8.71 -15.75 -16.63
C VAL A 433 8.30 -15.65 -15.16
N GLN A 434 7.35 -14.76 -14.81
CA GLN A 434 6.95 -14.59 -13.41
C GLN A 434 6.19 -15.80 -12.83
N LEU A 435 5.41 -16.51 -13.64
CA LEU A 435 4.76 -17.76 -13.25
C LEU A 435 5.81 -18.87 -13.08
N ALA A 436 6.70 -19.04 -14.06
CA ALA A 436 7.74 -20.08 -14.04
C ALA A 436 8.68 -19.95 -12.84
N GLU A 437 9.10 -18.72 -12.50
CA GLU A 437 9.89 -18.42 -11.30
C GLU A 437 9.20 -18.87 -10.00
N THR A 438 7.89 -18.61 -9.83
CA THR A 438 7.15 -19.07 -8.65
C THR A 438 7.07 -20.59 -8.62
N MET A 439 6.67 -21.20 -9.74
CA MET A 439 6.48 -22.65 -9.85
C MET A 439 7.81 -23.39 -9.58
N LYS A 440 8.91 -22.93 -10.17
CA LYS A 440 10.28 -23.44 -9.93
C LYS A 440 10.63 -23.37 -8.44
N ALA A 441 10.45 -22.21 -7.81
CA ALA A 441 10.83 -22.01 -6.40
C ALA A 441 10.10 -22.97 -5.45
N ALA A 442 8.81 -23.19 -5.67
CA ALA A 442 7.99 -24.12 -4.89
C ALA A 442 8.40 -25.59 -5.10
N MET A 443 8.68 -26.02 -6.34
CA MET A 443 9.13 -27.39 -6.62
C MET A 443 10.54 -27.65 -6.07
N LEU A 444 11.45 -26.68 -6.26
CA LEU A 444 12.85 -26.78 -5.83
C LEU A 444 12.98 -26.84 -4.30
N ASP A 445 12.14 -26.14 -3.55
CA ASP A 445 12.11 -26.23 -2.08
C ASP A 445 11.71 -27.65 -1.59
N GLY A 446 10.81 -28.33 -2.30
CA GLY A 446 10.50 -29.76 -2.07
C GLY A 446 11.71 -30.67 -2.30
N VAL A 447 12.42 -30.49 -3.42
CA VAL A 447 13.69 -31.21 -3.71
C VAL A 447 14.74 -30.96 -2.64
N GLN A 448 14.97 -29.68 -2.27
CA GLN A 448 15.99 -29.29 -1.29
C GLN A 448 15.71 -29.83 0.12
N ARG A 449 14.44 -30.00 0.49
CA ARG A 449 14.03 -30.62 1.76
C ARG A 449 14.07 -32.16 1.72
N GLY A 450 14.22 -32.76 0.53
CA GLY A 450 14.07 -34.20 0.31
C GLY A 450 12.62 -34.69 0.49
N ASP A 451 11.65 -33.77 0.36
CA ASP A 451 10.23 -34.05 0.55
C ASP A 451 9.55 -34.31 -0.80
N GLY A 452 9.54 -35.59 -1.18
CA GLY A 452 8.87 -36.04 -2.40
C GLY A 452 7.34 -35.84 -2.38
N GLN A 453 6.72 -35.69 -1.22
CA GLN A 453 5.29 -35.36 -1.12
C GLN A 453 5.06 -33.88 -1.42
N ALA A 454 5.85 -32.97 -0.84
CA ALA A 454 5.77 -31.54 -1.14
C ALA A 454 6.11 -31.22 -2.61
N LEU A 455 7.11 -31.91 -3.19
CA LEU A 455 7.41 -31.85 -4.61
C LEU A 455 6.23 -32.35 -5.46
N GLY A 456 5.74 -33.56 -5.19
CA GLY A 456 4.62 -34.16 -5.92
C GLY A 456 3.34 -33.31 -5.84
N GLY A 457 3.04 -32.76 -4.66
CA GLY A 457 1.94 -31.83 -4.43
C GLY A 457 2.10 -30.52 -5.21
N SER A 458 3.32 -30.00 -5.33
CA SER A 458 3.61 -28.79 -6.10
C SER A 458 3.47 -29.01 -7.62
N VAL A 459 4.04 -30.10 -8.14
CA VAL A 459 3.90 -30.51 -9.55
C VAL A 459 2.43 -30.73 -9.90
N MET A 460 1.73 -31.56 -9.12
CA MET A 460 0.31 -31.84 -9.35
C MET A 460 -0.58 -30.61 -9.20
N GLY A 461 -0.34 -29.77 -8.19
CA GLY A 461 -1.13 -28.57 -7.91
C GLY A 461 -1.09 -27.55 -9.04
N TYR A 462 0.10 -27.25 -9.56
CA TYR A 462 0.21 -26.35 -10.71
C TYR A 462 -0.32 -27.00 -12.01
N MET A 463 -0.12 -28.31 -12.23
CA MET A 463 -0.68 -29.00 -13.39
C MET A 463 -2.20 -28.86 -13.48
N ILE A 464 -2.90 -29.08 -12.36
CA ILE A 464 -4.37 -29.02 -12.34
C ILE A 464 -4.92 -27.60 -12.15
N GLY A 465 -4.10 -26.63 -11.73
CA GLY A 465 -4.52 -25.28 -11.34
C GLY A 465 -5.32 -24.53 -12.40
N PHE A 466 -4.90 -24.59 -13.67
CA PHE A 466 -5.61 -23.97 -14.78
C PHE A 466 -7.03 -24.53 -14.95
N ALA A 467 -7.14 -25.87 -14.99
CA ALA A 467 -8.43 -26.54 -15.17
C ALA A 467 -9.33 -26.45 -13.93
N ALA A 468 -8.75 -26.46 -12.72
CA ALA A 468 -9.49 -26.30 -11.47
C ALA A 468 -10.26 -24.95 -11.45
N LYS A 469 -9.60 -23.85 -11.85
CA LYS A 469 -10.27 -22.55 -12.07
C LYS A 469 -11.35 -22.65 -13.15
N LYS A 470 -11.04 -23.23 -14.31
CA LYS A 470 -11.96 -23.33 -15.46
C LYS A 470 -13.22 -24.17 -15.15
N GLN A 471 -13.12 -25.11 -14.22
CA GLN A 471 -14.20 -25.99 -13.78
C GLN A 471 -14.89 -25.51 -12.48
N GLY A 472 -14.39 -24.45 -11.84
CA GLY A 472 -14.94 -23.94 -10.57
C GLY A 472 -14.80 -24.93 -9.41
N LEU A 473 -13.70 -25.68 -9.37
CA LEU A 473 -13.48 -26.74 -8.39
C LEU A 473 -13.34 -26.17 -6.97
N ASP A 474 -14.11 -26.71 -6.02
CA ASP A 474 -14.02 -26.32 -4.61
C ASP A 474 -12.73 -26.88 -3.99
N THR A 475 -11.84 -25.99 -3.54
CA THR A 475 -10.53 -26.36 -2.97
C THR A 475 -10.62 -26.78 -1.49
N ARG A 476 -11.79 -26.64 -0.86
CA ARG A 476 -11.99 -26.96 0.57
C ARG A 476 -11.86 -28.46 0.83
N GLY A 477 -11.03 -28.80 1.82
CA GLY A 477 -10.79 -30.18 2.24
C GLY A 477 -9.73 -30.92 1.42
N LEU A 478 -9.07 -30.25 0.47
CA LEU A 478 -7.83 -30.75 -0.14
C LEU A 478 -6.66 -30.68 0.86
N PRO A 479 -5.58 -31.46 0.66
CA PRO A 479 -4.33 -31.29 1.41
C PRO A 479 -3.79 -29.86 1.29
N GLU A 480 -3.19 -29.34 2.37
CA GLU A 480 -2.74 -27.95 2.48
C GLU A 480 -1.81 -27.53 1.33
N ASP A 481 -0.82 -28.35 0.97
CA ASP A 481 0.08 -28.10 -0.16
C ASP A 481 -0.68 -27.94 -1.48
N LEU A 482 -1.68 -28.79 -1.73
CA LEU A 482 -2.47 -28.75 -2.96
C LEU A 482 -3.37 -27.52 -2.98
N GLN A 483 -4.02 -27.20 -1.85
CA GLN A 483 -4.83 -26.00 -1.71
C GLN A 483 -3.99 -24.73 -1.94
N GLN A 484 -2.80 -24.64 -1.33
CA GLN A 484 -1.90 -23.49 -1.51
C GLN A 484 -1.54 -23.28 -2.98
N ARG A 485 -1.22 -24.35 -3.73
CA ARG A 485 -0.85 -24.29 -5.14
C ARG A 485 -2.04 -23.90 -6.03
N LEU A 486 -3.25 -24.32 -5.69
CA LEU A 486 -4.48 -23.91 -6.37
C LEU A 486 -4.79 -22.42 -6.12
N ASP A 487 -4.73 -21.94 -4.88
CA ASP A 487 -4.93 -20.53 -4.52
C ASP A 487 -3.89 -19.59 -5.19
N GLN A 488 -2.64 -20.08 -5.34
CA GLN A 488 -1.60 -19.40 -6.12
C GLN A 488 -1.95 -19.36 -7.62
N SER A 489 -2.45 -20.47 -8.16
CA SER A 489 -2.88 -20.56 -9.57
C SER A 489 -4.05 -19.62 -9.86
N GLU A 490 -5.06 -19.54 -8.98
CA GLU A 490 -6.16 -18.55 -9.09
C GLU A 490 -5.60 -17.12 -9.21
N SER A 491 -4.61 -16.78 -8.37
CA SER A 491 -4.00 -15.45 -8.33
C SER A 491 -3.20 -15.14 -9.61
N MET A 492 -2.44 -16.12 -10.13
CA MET A 492 -1.70 -16.02 -11.40
C MET A 492 -2.64 -15.81 -12.60
N LEU A 493 -3.75 -16.55 -12.65
CA LEU A 493 -4.73 -16.44 -13.75
C LEU A 493 -5.44 -15.08 -13.69
N ALA A 494 -5.81 -14.63 -12.49
CA ALA A 494 -6.41 -13.33 -12.27
C ALA A 494 -5.44 -12.16 -12.60
N SER A 495 -4.12 -12.34 -12.42
CA SER A 495 -3.14 -11.31 -12.78
C SER A 495 -2.95 -11.17 -14.29
N MET A 496 -3.10 -12.25 -15.06
CA MET A 496 -3.10 -12.22 -16.53
C MET A 496 -4.39 -11.61 -17.09
N GLU A 497 -5.55 -12.03 -16.58
CA GLU A 497 -6.88 -11.51 -16.97
C GLU A 497 -6.96 -9.99 -16.81
N ILE A 498 -6.46 -9.46 -15.68
CA ILE A 498 -6.56 -8.03 -15.37
C ILE A 498 -5.58 -7.17 -16.18
N ASP A 499 -4.61 -7.79 -16.85
CA ASP A 499 -3.73 -7.17 -17.84
C ASP A 499 -4.28 -7.32 -19.27
N GLY A 500 -5.40 -8.02 -19.46
CA GLY A 500 -6.13 -8.11 -20.72
C GLY A 500 -5.86 -9.35 -21.57
N LEU A 501 -5.11 -10.34 -21.07
CA LEU A 501 -4.84 -11.59 -21.79
C LEU A 501 -6.14 -12.39 -21.97
N SER A 502 -6.37 -12.90 -23.18
CA SER A 502 -7.50 -13.80 -23.47
C SER A 502 -7.36 -15.17 -22.79
N ASP A 503 -8.46 -15.92 -22.63
CA ASP A 503 -8.42 -17.29 -22.05
C ASP A 503 -7.41 -18.21 -22.79
N GLU A 504 -7.29 -18.09 -24.11
CA GLU A 504 -6.35 -18.87 -24.93
C GLU A 504 -4.88 -18.48 -24.67
N GLU A 505 -4.62 -17.19 -24.47
CA GLU A 505 -3.28 -16.69 -24.11
C GLU A 505 -2.93 -17.03 -22.66
N GLN A 506 -3.88 -16.89 -21.72
CA GLN A 506 -3.72 -17.34 -20.33
C GLN A 506 -3.35 -18.83 -20.28
N GLN A 507 -4.03 -19.66 -21.07
CA GLN A 507 -3.77 -21.09 -21.17
C GLN A 507 -2.34 -21.36 -21.68
N ARG A 508 -1.96 -20.74 -22.81
CA ARG A 508 -0.63 -20.88 -23.41
C ARG A 508 0.50 -20.40 -22.49
N VAL A 509 0.34 -19.23 -21.86
CA VAL A 509 1.34 -18.64 -20.96
C VAL A 509 1.51 -19.52 -19.73
N TYR A 510 0.42 -19.99 -19.13
CA TYR A 510 0.45 -20.85 -17.95
C TYR A 510 1.06 -22.23 -18.26
N SER A 511 0.69 -22.88 -19.36
CA SER A 511 1.23 -24.20 -19.72
C SER A 511 2.70 -24.16 -20.13
N ASN A 512 3.14 -23.09 -20.81
CA ASN A 512 4.56 -22.85 -21.04
C ASN A 512 5.32 -22.60 -19.73
N ALA A 513 4.82 -21.71 -18.86
CA ALA A 513 5.48 -21.38 -17.59
C ALA A 513 5.66 -22.62 -16.69
N TYR A 514 4.68 -23.54 -16.72
CA TYR A 514 4.75 -24.82 -16.02
C TYR A 514 5.84 -25.75 -16.58
N VAL A 515 6.00 -25.82 -17.91
CA VAL A 515 7.10 -26.57 -18.53
C VAL A 515 8.45 -25.92 -18.24
N ASP A 516 8.57 -24.60 -18.40
CA ASP A 516 9.78 -23.83 -18.11
C ASP A 516 10.25 -24.06 -16.66
N ALA A 517 9.33 -24.07 -15.70
CA ALA A 517 9.60 -24.36 -14.29
C ALA A 517 10.17 -25.78 -14.08
N ILE A 518 9.69 -26.78 -14.82
CA ILE A 518 10.19 -28.16 -14.76
C ILE A 518 11.53 -28.29 -15.48
N GLU A 519 11.74 -27.65 -16.64
CA GLU A 519 13.04 -27.62 -17.30
C GLU A 519 14.11 -26.96 -16.42
N GLU A 520 13.74 -25.90 -15.70
CA GLU A 520 14.59 -25.24 -14.71
C GLU A 520 14.81 -26.08 -13.44
N LEU A 521 13.89 -26.98 -13.08
CA LEU A 521 14.07 -27.94 -12.00
C LEU A 521 15.02 -29.07 -12.42
N ASN A 522 14.87 -29.60 -13.63
CA ASN A 522 15.73 -30.64 -14.23
C ASN A 522 17.21 -30.23 -14.29
N LYS A 523 17.50 -28.92 -14.43
CA LYS A 523 18.87 -28.38 -14.39
C LYS A 523 19.52 -28.49 -13.00
N GLU A 524 18.72 -28.46 -11.94
CA GLU A 524 19.16 -28.58 -10.54
C GLU A 524 19.11 -30.04 -10.07
N ASP A 525 18.18 -30.85 -10.57
CA ASP A 525 18.03 -32.29 -10.32
C ASP A 525 17.88 -33.09 -11.64
N PRO A 526 18.99 -33.55 -12.24
CA PRO A 526 18.95 -34.31 -13.49
C PRO A 526 18.34 -35.72 -13.37
N ASP A 527 18.27 -36.30 -12.17
CA ASP A 527 17.64 -37.61 -11.96
C ASP A 527 16.11 -37.49 -12.15
N PHE A 528 15.52 -36.33 -11.81
CA PHE A 528 14.11 -36.03 -12.05
C PHE A 528 13.74 -36.01 -13.54
N GLU A 529 14.61 -35.47 -14.41
CA GLU A 529 14.39 -35.52 -15.88
C GLU A 529 14.36 -36.96 -16.39
N HIS A 530 15.23 -37.82 -15.86
CA HIS A 530 15.27 -39.23 -16.24
C HIS A 530 13.99 -39.96 -15.81
N GLU A 531 13.49 -39.71 -14.59
CA GLU A 531 12.21 -40.26 -14.14
C GLU A 531 11.02 -39.73 -14.97
N LEU A 532 10.99 -38.44 -15.32
CA LEU A 532 9.99 -37.86 -16.23
C LEU A 532 10.00 -38.53 -17.61
N LYS A 533 11.17 -38.71 -18.22
CA LYS A 533 11.31 -39.39 -19.53
C LYS A 533 10.87 -40.85 -19.48
N LEU A 534 11.19 -41.57 -18.40
CA LEU A 534 10.70 -42.94 -18.18
C LEU A 534 9.18 -43.02 -17.99
N ALA A 535 8.58 -42.03 -17.30
CA ALA A 535 7.15 -42.01 -17.00
C ALA A 535 6.28 -41.54 -18.18
N LEU A 536 6.71 -40.47 -18.87
CA LEU A 536 5.92 -39.77 -19.88
C LEU A 536 6.36 -40.11 -21.31
N GLY A 537 7.66 -40.20 -21.57
CA GLY A 537 8.29 -40.40 -22.88
C GLY A 537 9.37 -39.33 -23.14
N GLU A 538 10.05 -39.40 -24.28
CA GLU A 538 11.00 -38.34 -24.68
C GLU A 538 10.29 -37.00 -24.88
N ASP A 539 9.09 -37.01 -25.48
CA ASP A 539 8.22 -35.84 -25.71
C ASP A 539 7.44 -35.41 -24.44
N TRP A 540 8.09 -35.45 -23.27
CA TRP A 540 7.45 -35.17 -21.99
C TRP A 540 6.97 -33.71 -21.89
N GLN A 541 7.65 -32.76 -22.54
CA GLN A 541 7.24 -31.34 -22.53
C GLN A 541 5.85 -31.14 -23.14
N ASP A 542 5.62 -31.66 -24.35
CA ASP A 542 4.32 -31.55 -25.01
C ASP A 542 3.23 -32.35 -24.28
N THR A 543 3.62 -33.48 -23.69
CA THR A 543 2.74 -34.25 -22.79
C THR A 543 2.31 -33.42 -21.58
N MET A 544 3.22 -32.62 -20.98
CA MET A 544 2.93 -31.78 -19.83
C MET A 544 2.16 -30.49 -20.20
N ARG A 545 2.38 -29.90 -21.38
CA ARG A 545 1.51 -28.83 -21.90
C ARG A 545 0.07 -29.32 -22.03
N ALA A 546 -0.12 -30.46 -22.71
CA ALA A 546 -1.42 -31.09 -22.86
C ALA A 546 -2.06 -31.51 -21.52
N ALA A 547 -1.24 -31.85 -20.51
CA ALA A 547 -1.71 -32.17 -19.16
C ALA A 547 -2.23 -30.94 -18.39
N VAL A 548 -1.69 -29.75 -18.65
CA VAL A 548 -2.23 -28.48 -18.12
C VAL A 548 -3.52 -28.08 -18.84
N ASP A 549 -3.57 -28.31 -20.16
CA ASP A 549 -4.71 -27.99 -21.01
C ASP A 549 -5.95 -28.88 -20.69
N ASP A 550 -5.73 -30.19 -20.51
CA ASP A 550 -6.74 -31.17 -20.10
C ASP A 550 -6.18 -32.20 -19.08
N PRO A 551 -6.10 -31.83 -17.79
CA PRO A 551 -5.63 -32.74 -16.75
C PRO A 551 -6.57 -33.91 -16.50
N ALA A 552 -7.86 -33.80 -16.86
CA ALA A 552 -8.80 -34.90 -16.68
C ALA A 552 -8.47 -36.05 -17.65
N THR A 553 -8.25 -35.74 -18.93
CA THR A 553 -7.81 -36.71 -19.93
C THR A 553 -6.40 -37.23 -19.64
N PHE A 554 -5.47 -36.38 -19.22
CA PHE A 554 -4.14 -36.82 -18.80
C PHE A 554 -4.19 -37.81 -17.63
N LEU A 555 -4.91 -37.50 -16.55
CA LEU A 555 -5.03 -38.39 -15.38
C LEU A 555 -5.77 -39.69 -15.71
N ALA A 556 -6.75 -39.65 -16.62
CA ALA A 556 -7.39 -40.86 -17.13
C ALA A 556 -6.40 -41.74 -17.91
N ALA A 557 -5.60 -41.14 -18.80
CA ALA A 557 -4.56 -41.85 -19.54
C ALA A 557 -3.52 -42.48 -18.60
N GLN A 558 -3.03 -41.75 -17.60
CA GLN A 558 -2.07 -42.26 -16.61
C GLN A 558 -2.60 -43.45 -15.81
N ARG A 559 -3.89 -43.47 -15.44
CA ARG A 559 -4.52 -44.64 -14.79
C ARG A 559 -4.56 -45.90 -15.67
N THR A 560 -4.59 -45.73 -16.99
CA THR A 560 -4.59 -46.84 -17.95
C THR A 560 -3.20 -47.24 -18.45
N ARG A 561 -2.18 -46.41 -18.21
CA ARG A 561 -0.80 -46.66 -18.66
C ARG A 561 -0.21 -47.82 -17.83
N PRO A 562 0.26 -48.92 -18.46
CA PRO A 562 0.90 -49.98 -17.71
C PRO A 562 2.16 -49.43 -17.05
N GLN A 563 2.30 -49.59 -15.72
CA GLN A 563 3.49 -49.13 -15.03
C GLN A 563 4.74 -49.78 -15.66
N PRO A 564 5.80 -49.01 -15.96
CA PRO A 564 7.03 -49.57 -16.49
C PRO A 564 7.59 -50.58 -15.49
N PHE A 565 7.85 -51.80 -15.98
CA PHE A 565 8.28 -52.91 -15.14
C PHE A 565 9.68 -52.63 -14.59
N ARG A 566 9.78 -52.08 -13.36
CA ARG A 566 11.06 -51.86 -12.65
C ARG A 566 11.74 -53.20 -12.39
N GLN A 567 12.54 -53.65 -13.35
CA GLN A 567 13.19 -54.95 -13.35
C GLN A 567 14.53 -54.88 -12.60
N GLY A 568 14.47 -54.89 -11.26
CA GLY A 568 15.63 -55.06 -10.38
C GLY A 568 15.80 -53.98 -9.30
N PRO A 569 16.57 -54.26 -8.25
CA PRO A 569 16.91 -53.27 -7.23
C PRO A 569 17.90 -52.24 -7.78
N GLY A 570 17.50 -50.97 -7.83
CA GLY A 570 18.37 -49.88 -8.25
C GLY A 570 19.53 -49.63 -7.27
N PRO A 571 20.67 -49.08 -7.74
CA PRO A 571 21.88 -48.88 -6.92
C PRO A 571 21.76 -47.76 -5.86
N SER A 572 20.61 -47.08 -5.76
CA SER A 572 20.32 -46.00 -4.83
C SER A 572 19.41 -46.42 -3.65
N ALA A 573 19.46 -47.69 -3.25
CA ALA A 573 18.77 -48.20 -2.05
C ALA A 573 19.39 -47.66 -0.73
N ARG A 574 19.24 -46.36 -0.48
CA ARG A 574 19.26 -45.80 0.88
C ARG A 574 17.94 -46.18 1.57
N PRO A 575 17.95 -46.75 2.78
CA PRO A 575 16.71 -47.08 3.50
C PRO A 575 16.07 -45.80 4.07
N GLY A 576 15.28 -45.12 3.24
CA GLY A 576 14.24 -44.18 3.70
C GLY A 576 12.94 -44.93 4.03
N PRO A 577 12.04 -44.34 4.83
CA PRO A 577 10.76 -44.97 5.18
C PRO A 577 9.90 -45.19 3.92
N GLU A 578 9.31 -46.38 3.80
CA GLU A 578 8.71 -46.88 2.57
C GLU A 578 7.43 -46.12 2.15
N GLY A 579 7.25 -45.95 0.85
CA GLY A 579 6.15 -45.17 0.28
C GLY A 579 4.76 -45.76 0.51
N GLN A 580 3.94 -45.09 1.33
CA GLN A 580 2.52 -45.37 1.50
C GLN A 580 1.64 -44.62 0.47
N TRP A 581 1.89 -44.84 -0.83
CA TRP A 581 1.05 -44.28 -1.91
C TRP A 581 0.28 -45.35 -2.72
N SER A 582 0.27 -46.62 -2.28
CA SER A 582 -0.33 -47.71 -3.08
C SER A 582 -1.00 -48.86 -2.32
N ARG A 583 -1.20 -48.79 -0.99
CA ARG A 583 -1.96 -49.79 -0.22
C ARG A 583 -2.72 -49.19 0.97
N ASP A 584 -3.75 -48.41 0.69
CA ASP A 584 -5.04 -48.57 1.38
C ASP A 584 -6.15 -47.79 0.66
N ARG A 585 -6.82 -48.48 -0.27
CA ARG A 585 -8.22 -48.24 -0.59
C ARG A 585 -8.90 -49.60 -0.62
N GLY A 586 -9.41 -50.02 0.54
CA GLY A 586 -10.47 -51.00 0.58
C GLY A 586 -11.63 -50.48 -0.26
N ALA A 587 -12.08 -51.28 -1.22
CA ALA A 587 -13.31 -51.01 -1.94
C ALA A 587 -14.47 -51.41 -1.03
N GLU A 588 -15.14 -50.42 -0.44
CA GLU A 588 -16.50 -50.57 0.09
C GLU A 588 -17.41 -49.55 -0.61
N ASP A 589 -18.64 -49.96 -0.88
CA ASP A 589 -19.49 -49.37 -1.89
C ASP A 589 -19.98 -47.94 -1.53
N TYR A 590 -19.87 -47.03 -2.49
CA TYR A 590 -20.63 -45.77 -2.48
C TYR A 590 -21.46 -45.66 -3.76
N GLN A 591 -22.72 -46.09 -3.70
CA GLN A 591 -23.72 -45.80 -4.72
C GLN A 591 -24.32 -44.41 -4.46
N PRO A 592 -24.41 -43.53 -5.47
CA PRO A 592 -25.05 -42.23 -5.32
C PRO A 592 -26.58 -42.36 -5.30
N ALA A 593 -27.21 -41.48 -4.54
CA ALA A 593 -28.63 -41.13 -4.60
C ALA A 593 -28.77 -39.66 -5.03
#